data_AF-A0A7D6VFY8-F1
#
_entry.id   AF-A0A7D6VFY8-F1
#
_cell.length_a   1.000
_cell.length_b   1.000
_cell.length_c   1.000
_cell.angle_alpha   90.00
_cell.angle_beta   90.00
_cell.angle_gamma   90.00
#
_symmetry.space_group_name_H-M   'P 1'
#
loop_
_entity.id
_entity.type
_entity.pdbx_description
1 polymer ?
#
loop_
_entity_poly.entity_id
_entity_poly.type
_entity_poly.pdbx_seq_one_letter_code
_entity_poly.pdbx_strand_id
1 'polypeptide(L)' 'MSHITALDTTGALVLEDAIGKLEHRGIAVLMSGLRADHRRRLAAIGALPVGGEGSIFAHTPEAIAHARACLPDPVKAISR' A
#
# COMPACT_ATOMS: atom_id res chain seq x y z
N MET A 1 -3.22 2.17 8.76
CA MET A 1 -4.69 2.04 8.62
C MET A 1 -5.41 1.65 9.93
N SER A 2 -4.72 1.44 11.04
CA SER A 2 -5.31 0.97 12.31
C SER A 2 -6.36 1.92 12.91
N HIS A 3 -6.21 3.22 12.68
CA HIS A 3 -7.12 4.28 13.14
C HIS A 3 -8.34 4.48 12.23
N ILE A 4 -8.38 3.82 11.06
CA ILE A 4 -9.56 3.87 10.19
C ILE A 4 -10.57 2.86 10.73
N THR A 5 -11.64 3.39 11.31
CA THR A 5 -12.72 2.61 11.94
C THR A 5 -13.85 2.29 10.97
N ALA A 6 -14.02 3.10 9.93
CA ALA A 6 -15.00 2.90 8.87
C ALA A 6 -14.37 3.14 7.50
N LEU A 7 -14.72 2.27 6.56
CA LEU A 7 -14.36 2.40 5.15
C LEU A 7 -15.58 1.99 4.32
N ASP A 8 -16.21 2.97 3.68
CA ASP A 8 -17.36 2.79 2.82
C ASP A 8 -16.95 2.60 1.35
N THR A 9 -17.93 2.53 0.46
CA THR A 9 -17.68 2.30 -0.97
C THR A 9 -16.97 3.48 -1.61
N THR A 10 -17.42 4.71 -1.31
CA THR A 10 -16.81 5.94 -1.87
C THR A 10 -15.37 6.09 -1.40
N GLY A 11 -15.08 5.89 -0.12
CA GLY A 11 -13.72 5.94 0.42
C GLY A 11 -12.81 4.87 -0.16
N ALA A 12 -13.33 3.67 -0.44
CA ALA A 12 -12.58 2.62 -1.11
C ALA A 12 -12.27 2.95 -2.57
N LEU A 13 -13.19 3.57 -3.32
CA LEU A 13 -12.96 4.01 -4.69
C LEU A 13 -11.94 5.15 -4.76
N VAL A 14 -12.00 6.11 -3.84
CA VAL A 14 -10.98 7.18 -3.75
C VAL A 14 -9.61 6.60 -3.42
N LEU A 15 -9.56 5.57 -2.57
CA LEU A 15 -8.32 4.89 -2.23
C LEU A 15 -7.75 4.12 -3.42
N GLU A 16 -8.59 3.44 -4.20
CA GLU A 16 -8.21 2.77 -5.46
C GLU A 16 -7.56 3.73 -6.44
N ASP A 17 -8.22 4.86 -6.72
CA ASP A 17 -7.69 5.91 -7.60
C ASP A 17 -6.34 6.47 -7.09
N ALA A 18 -6.22 6.69 -5.78
CA ALA A 18 -4.97 7.16 -5.18
C ALA A 18 -3.83 6.15 -5.33
N ILE A 19 -4.10 4.85 -5.10
CA ILE A 19 -3.12 3.77 -5.28
C ILE A 19 -2.69 3.72 -6.75
N GLY A 20 -3.65 3.64 -7.67
CA GLY A 20 -3.37 3.56 -9.10
C GLY A 20 -2.52 4.73 -9.60
N LYS A 21 -2.82 5.96 -9.13
CA LYS A 21 -2.03 7.16 -9.47
C LYS A 21 -0.59 7.10 -8.95
N LEU A 22 -0.36 6.57 -7.76
CA LEU A 22 1.00 6.42 -7.19
C LEU A 22 1.77 5.33 -7.93
N GLU A 23 1.15 4.17 -8.14
CA GLU A 23 1.79 3.03 -8.80
C GLU A 23 2.07 3.29 -10.28
N HIS A 24 1.19 4.02 -10.98
CA HIS A 24 1.44 4.47 -12.35
C HIS A 24 2.67 5.40 -12.46
N ARG A 25 3.04 6.09 -11.38
CA ARG A 25 4.25 6.92 -11.29
C ARG A 25 5.49 6.13 -10.86
N GLY A 26 5.38 4.81 -10.71
CA GLY A 26 6.47 3.96 -10.19
C GLY A 26 6.67 4.08 -8.69
N ILE A 27 5.70 4.63 -7.95
CA ILE A 27 5.77 4.72 -6.49
C ILE A 27 5.13 3.47 -5.90
N ALA A 28 5.92 2.64 -5.20
CA ALA A 28 5.41 1.48 -4.49
C ALA A 28 4.49 1.91 -3.34
N VAL A 29 3.31 1.31 -3.26
CA VAL A 29 2.34 1.55 -2.18
C VAL A 29 2.32 0.35 -1.24
N LEU A 30 2.50 0.60 0.06
CA LEU A 30 2.39 -0.41 1.12
C LEU A 30 1.28 -0.01 2.08
N MET A 31 0.51 -0.99 2.55
CA MET A 31 -0.53 -0.79 3.56
C MET A 31 -0.19 -1.49 4.85
N SER A 32 -0.45 -0.85 5.98
CA SER A 32 -0.27 -1.44 7.31
C SER A 32 -1.50 -1.31 8.19
N GLY A 33 -1.72 -2.26 9.09
CA GLY A 33 -2.78 -2.18 10.10
C GLY A 33 -4.19 -2.22 9.50
N LEU A 34 -4.37 -2.98 8.41
CA LEU A 34 -5.65 -3.13 7.74
C LEU A 34 -6.49 -4.18 8.46
N ARG A 35 -7.67 -3.79 8.94
CA ARG A 35 -8.63 -4.73 9.55
C ARG A 35 -9.12 -5.73 8.51
N ALA A 36 -9.42 -6.97 8.93
CA ALA A 36 -9.82 -8.05 8.03
C ALA A 36 -11.03 -7.67 7.14
N ASP A 37 -12.02 -6.98 7.71
CA ASP A 37 -13.21 -6.54 6.97
C ASP A 37 -12.91 -5.48 5.91
N HIS A 38 -12.02 -4.53 6.22
CA HIS A 38 -11.57 -3.53 5.25
C HIS A 38 -10.74 -4.19 4.13
N ARG A 39 -9.90 -5.17 4.47
CA ARG A 39 -9.12 -5.92 3.48
C ARG A 39 -10.02 -6.64 2.47
N ARG A 40 -11.06 -7.34 2.94
CA ARG A 40 -12.00 -8.04 2.03
C ARG A 40 -12.73 -7.07 1.11
N ARG A 41 -13.18 -5.92 1.64
CA ARG A 41 -13.83 -4.87 0.83
C ARG A 41 -12.90 -4.31 -0.24
N LEU A 42 -11.69 -3.93 0.14
CA LEU A 42 -10.71 -3.40 -0.80
C LEU A 42 -10.33 -4.43 -1.88
N ALA A 43 -10.16 -5.70 -1.50
CA ALA A 43 -9.93 -6.79 -2.44
C ALA A 43 -11.06 -6.92 -3.47
N ALA A 44 -12.32 -6.85 -3.02
CA ALA A 44 -13.48 -6.95 -3.91
C ALA A 44 -13.60 -5.76 -4.88
N ILE A 45 -13.11 -4.58 -4.48
CA ILE A 45 -13.14 -3.36 -5.29
C ILE A 45 -11.92 -3.25 -6.23
N GLY A 46 -10.88 -4.07 -6.00
CA GLY A 46 -9.59 -3.94 -6.70
C GLY A 46 -8.67 -2.86 -6.13
N ALA A 47 -8.98 -2.37 -4.93
CA ALA A 47 -8.28 -1.29 -4.24
C ALA A 47 -7.11 -1.78 -3.36
N LEU A 48 -6.45 -2.88 -3.76
CA LEU A 48 -5.23 -3.36 -3.12
C LEU A 48 -4.02 -2.96 -3.96
N PRO A 49 -2.85 -2.70 -3.34
CA PRO A 49 -1.63 -2.41 -4.10
C PRO A 49 -1.26 -3.57 -5.04
N VAL A 50 -0.55 -3.27 -6.13
CA VAL A 50 -0.11 -4.23 -7.15
C VAL A 50 0.72 -5.39 -6.56
N GLY A 51 1.43 -5.18 -5.45
CA GLY A 51 2.15 -6.26 -4.76
C GLY A 51 1.28 -7.24 -3.98
N GLY A 52 -0.05 -7.07 -3.99
CA GLY A 52 -1.01 -7.97 -3.36
C GLY A 52 -0.76 -8.14 -1.86
N GLU A 53 -0.81 -9.38 -1.37
CA GLU A 53 -0.53 -9.70 0.05
C GLU A 53 0.91 -9.34 0.46
N GLY A 54 1.87 -9.26 -0.47
CA GLY A 54 3.25 -8.84 -0.18
C GLY A 54 3.39 -7.35 0.17
N SER A 55 2.38 -6.54 -0.14
CA SER A 55 2.32 -5.11 0.16
C SER A 55 1.45 -4.78 1.37
N ILE A 56 0.91 -5.79 2.07
CA ILE A 56 0.02 -5.63 3.22
C ILE A 56 0.68 -6.16 4.49
N PHE A 57 0.78 -5.31 5.50
CA PHE A 57 1.46 -5.60 6.76
C PHE A 57 0.52 -5.47 7.96
N ALA A 58 0.77 -6.26 9.00
CA ALA A 58 0.02 -6.18 10.25
C ALA A 58 0.22 -4.84 10.96
N HIS A 59 1.46 -4.35 11.03
CA HIS A 59 1.78 -3.05 11.62
C HIS A 59 2.67 -2.21 10.70
N THR A 60 2.80 -0.94 11.07
CA THR A 60 3.58 0.04 10.29
C THR A 60 5.09 -0.22 10.33
N PRO A 61 5.70 -0.67 11.45
CA PRO A 61 7.13 -0.95 11.47
C PRO A 61 7.59 -1.98 10.42
N GLU A 62 6.83 -3.04 10.18
CA GLU A 62 7.14 -4.06 9.17
C GLU A 62 7.06 -3.49 7.76
N ALA A 63 6.04 -2.68 7.47
CA ALA A 63 5.91 -1.98 6.19
C ALA A 63 7.10 -1.05 5.93
N ILE A 64 7.56 -0.31 6.94
CA ILE A 64 8.73 0.58 6.83
C ILE A 64 10.01 -0.24 6.60
N ALA A 65 10.18 -1.36 7.31
CA ALA A 65 11.34 -2.23 7.12
C ALA A 65 11.39 -2.78 5.68
N HIS A 66 10.25 -3.22 5.15
CA HIS A 66 10.12 -3.66 3.76
C HIS A 66 10.43 -2.53 2.78
N ALA A 67 9.86 -1.34 2.98
CA ALA A 67 10.12 -0.18 2.13
C ALA A 67 11.62 0.14 2.04
N ARG A 68 12.34 0.10 3.18
CA ARG A 68 13.79 0.33 3.22
C ARG A 68 14.58 -0.73 2.45
N ALA A 69 14.15 -1.99 2.51
CA ALA A 69 14.79 -3.08 1.76
C ALA A 69 14.55 -2.97 0.25
N CYS A 70 13.47 -2.33 -0.18
CA CYS A 70 13.15 -2.08 -1.60
C CYS A 70 13.86 -0.85 -2.17
N LEU A 71 14.52 -0.02 -1.35
CA LEU A 71 15.25 1.13 -1.87
C LEU A 71 16.45 0.66 -2.69
N PRO A 72 16.66 1.21 -3.90
CA PRO A 72 17.91 0.99 -4.61
C PRO A 72 19.06 1.53 -3.77
N ASP A 73 20.19 0.82 -3.81
CA ASP A 73 21.40 1.24 -3.11
C ASP A 73 21.77 2.67 -3.54
N PRO A 74 21.77 3.66 -2.62
CA PRO A 74 21.92 5.07 -2.97
C PRO A 74 23.25 5.35 -3.66
N VAL A 75 24.27 4.51 -3.44
CA VAL A 75 25.59 4.62 -4.10
C VAL A 75 25.51 4.24 -5.59
N LYS A 76 24.59 3.36 -5.99
CA LYS A 76 24.39 2.95 -7.39
C LYS A 76 23.51 3.91 -8.20
N ALA A 77 22.64 4.68 -7.54
CA ALA A 77 21.69 5.57 -8.21
C ALA A 77 22.33 6.87 -8.74
N ILE A 78 23.48 7.31 -8.20
CA ILE A 78 24.18 8.54 -8.61
C ILE A 78 25.09 8.32 -9.83
N SER A 79 25.36 7.06 -10.19
CA SER A 79 26.25 6.71 -11.31
C SER A 79 25.54 6.46 -12.64
N ARG A 80 24.25 6.84 -12.76
CA ARG A 80 23.40 6.57 -13.94
C ARG A 80 22.72 7.83 -14.43
#